data_AF-A0A3B8X4P8-F1
#
_entry.id   AF-A0A3B8X4P8-F1
#
_cell.length_a   1.000
_cell.length_b   1.000
_cell.length_c   1.000
_cell.angle_alpha   90.00
_cell.angle_beta   90.00
_cell.angle_gamma   90.00
#
_symmetry.space_group_name_H-M   'P 1'
#
loop_
_entity.id
_entity.type
_entity.pdbx_description
1 polymer ?
#
loop_
_entity_poly.entity_id
_entity_poly.type
_entity_poly.pdbx_seq_one_letter_code
_entity_poly.pdbx_strand_id
1 'polypeptide(L)'
;MRNHLSVIPGWKPLLVLALPVLLGIGAVAAAYLYASTTTHPSPVTAADAAAAATASNVDIPAPAGLLVHVVGAVEHPGLYRMKRGDRVYDAIASAGGLSVEADITRLPNLAGRLKDGEQIKVPFAKGSTGTTILVRANLNTATLEELEVIPGFTSAFAQNVIDYRTNFGGFQN
;
A
#
# COMPACT_ATOMS: atom_id res chain seq x y z
N MET A 1 6.93 72.94 64.01
CA MET A 1 8.37 73.05 63.69
C MET A 1 8.62 72.21 62.45
N ARG A 2 8.75 72.84 61.28
CA ARG A 2 8.93 72.17 59.98
C ARG A 2 10.43 72.07 59.70
N ASN A 3 10.98 70.85 59.74
CA ASN A 3 12.38 70.62 59.41
C ASN A 3 12.55 70.60 57.89
N HIS A 4 13.33 71.56 57.40
CA HIS A 4 13.83 71.59 56.03
C HIS A 4 14.90 70.50 55.89
N LEU A 5 14.76 69.63 54.89
CA LEU A 5 15.88 68.83 54.36
C LEU A 5 16.33 69.48 53.06
N SER A 6 17.54 70.02 53.07
CA SER A 6 18.23 70.53 51.90
C SER A 6 18.65 69.36 50.99
N VAL A 7 18.10 69.35 49.77
CA VAL A 7 18.45 68.37 48.73
C VAL A 7 19.77 68.78 48.09
N ILE A 8 20.77 67.91 48.17
CA ILE A 8 22.12 68.09 47.60
C ILE A 8 22.01 68.17 46.04
N PRO A 9 22.54 69.20 45.38
CA PRO A 9 22.37 69.40 43.94
C PRO A 9 23.48 68.65 43.18
N GLY A 10 23.32 67.34 42.95
CA GLY A 10 24.30 66.55 42.15
C GLY A 10 23.85 65.19 41.61
N TRP A 11 22.62 64.76 41.90
CA TRP A 11 22.09 63.42 41.63
C TRP A 11 21.55 63.18 40.20
N LYS A 12 21.24 64.25 39.45
CA LYS A 12 20.69 64.16 38.08
C LYS A 12 21.61 63.44 37.07
N PRO A 13 22.94 63.67 36.99
CA PRO A 13 23.79 62.91 36.05
C PRO A 13 23.98 61.45 36.47
N LEU A 14 23.81 61.13 37.76
CA LEU A 14 23.98 59.77 38.30
C LEU A 14 22.79 58.87 37.89
N LEU A 15 21.59 59.44 37.75
CA LEU A 15 20.40 58.74 37.25
C LEU A 15 20.46 58.40 35.75
N VAL A 16 21.06 59.26 34.92
CA VAL A 16 21.13 59.06 33.46
C VAL A 16 22.11 57.94 33.09
N LEU A 17 23.15 57.71 33.90
CA LEU A 17 24.11 56.61 33.71
C LEU A 17 23.65 55.29 34.35
N ALA A 18 22.88 55.34 35.44
CA ALA A 18 22.36 54.15 36.11
C ALA A 18 21.18 53.50 35.37
N LEU A 19 20.38 54.28 34.63
CA LEU A 19 19.18 53.80 33.92
C LEU A 19 19.48 52.74 32.84
N PRO A 20 20.45 52.90 31.91
CA PRO A 20 20.75 51.87 30.92
C PRO A 20 21.40 50.63 31.56
N VAL A 21 22.17 50.79 32.64
CA VAL A 21 22.79 49.69 33.38
C VAL A 21 21.73 48.85 34.11
N LEU A 22 20.75 49.49 34.75
CA LEU A 22 19.60 48.81 35.37
C LEU A 22 18.73 48.08 34.34
N LEU A 23 18.52 48.67 33.16
CA LEU A 23 17.75 48.03 32.09
C LEU A 23 18.48 46.79 31.53
N GLY A 24 19.80 46.87 31.36
CA GLY A 24 20.63 45.74 30.94
C GLY A 24 20.67 44.61 31.97
N ILE A 25 20.80 44.93 33.26
CA ILE A 25 20.76 43.95 34.36
C ILE A 25 19.38 43.27 34.42
N GLY A 26 18.29 44.01 34.20
CA GLY A 26 16.94 43.46 34.15
C GLY A 26 16.74 42.45 33.01
N ALA A 27 17.27 42.74 31.82
CA ALA A 27 17.20 41.83 30.67
C ALA A 27 18.01 40.54 30.89
N VAL A 28 19.20 40.65 31.48
CA VAL A 28 20.03 39.49 31.84
C VAL A 28 19.39 38.66 32.95
N ALA A 29 18.80 39.30 33.97
CA ALA A 29 18.07 38.59 35.02
C ALA A 29 16.81 37.90 34.48
N ALA A 30 16.07 38.53 33.56
CA ALA A 30 14.89 37.93 32.93
C ALA A 30 15.27 36.74 32.02
N ALA A 31 16.37 36.85 31.25
CA ALA A 31 16.88 35.74 30.45
C ALA A 31 17.41 34.58 31.32
N TYR A 32 18.06 34.89 32.45
CA TYR A 32 18.52 33.89 33.41
C TYR A 32 17.34 33.18 34.10
N LEU A 33 16.29 33.93 34.48
CA LEU A 33 15.07 33.37 35.04
C LEU A 33 14.31 32.51 34.03
N TYR A 34 14.25 32.92 32.76
CA TYR A 34 13.61 32.15 31.68
C TYR A 34 14.39 30.88 31.33
N ALA A 35 15.72 30.93 31.34
CA ALA A 35 16.57 29.73 31.17
C ALA A 35 16.49 28.79 32.38
N SER A 36 16.26 29.31 33.59
CA SER A 36 16.19 28.50 34.82
C SER A 36 14.88 27.71 35.02
N THR A 37 13.84 27.93 34.22
CA THR A 37 12.54 27.21 34.35
C THR A 37 12.36 26.05 33.38
N THR A 38 13.36 25.74 32.56
CA THR A 38 13.41 24.49 31.77
C THR A 38 14.23 23.43 32.50
N THR A 39 13.70 22.94 33.62
CA THR A 39 14.11 21.65 34.20
C THR A 39 12.86 20.82 34.38
N HIS A 40 12.69 19.84 33.50
CA HIS A 40 11.67 18.81 33.62
C HIS A 40 11.98 17.96 34.88
N PRO A 41 10.96 17.56 35.66
CA PRO A 41 11.14 16.97 36.98
C PRO A 41 11.86 15.61 36.95
N SER A 42 12.83 15.45 37.86
CA SER A 42 13.44 14.16 38.25
C SER A 42 12.50 13.38 39.20
N PRO A 43 12.61 12.04 39.35
CA PRO A 43 13.71 11.44 40.14
C PRO A 43 14.22 10.09 39.62
N VAL A 44 15.55 9.93 39.50
CA VAL A 44 16.20 8.62 39.57
C VAL A 44 16.69 8.39 41.00
N THR A 45 15.81 7.85 41.84
CA THR A 45 16.23 7.14 43.07
C THR A 45 16.31 5.67 42.71
N ALA A 46 17.51 5.19 42.43
CA ALA A 46 17.81 3.77 42.33
C ALA A 46 17.99 3.20 43.74
N ALA A 47 16.89 2.77 44.37
CA ALA A 47 16.89 1.84 45.50
C ALA A 47 15.45 1.37 45.81
N ASP A 48 14.78 0.73 44.85
CA ASP A 48 13.87 -0.37 45.15
C ASP A 48 13.76 -1.26 43.91
N ALA A 49 14.42 -2.40 43.97
CA ALA A 49 14.24 -3.48 43.02
C ALA A 49 13.01 -4.28 43.43
N ALA A 50 12.21 -4.66 42.43
CA ALA A 50 11.06 -5.57 42.48
C ALA A 50 9.65 -4.95 42.62
N ALA A 51 9.22 -4.23 41.59
CA ALA A 51 7.80 -4.21 41.20
C ALA A 51 7.67 -4.12 39.68
N ALA A 52 7.47 -5.30 39.09
CA ALA A 52 7.02 -5.60 37.73
C ALA A 52 6.82 -4.41 36.77
N ALA A 53 7.67 -4.39 35.75
CA ALA A 53 7.32 -3.88 34.44
C ALA A 53 6.05 -4.60 33.94
N THR A 54 4.88 -4.03 34.24
CA THR A 54 3.68 -4.23 33.43
C THR A 54 3.39 -2.88 32.79
N ALA A 55 4.26 -2.48 31.87
CA ALA A 55 3.75 -1.79 30.70
C ALA A 55 2.77 -2.79 30.08
N SER A 56 1.48 -2.61 30.35
CA SER A 56 0.44 -3.26 29.59
C SER A 56 0.72 -2.86 28.15
N ASN A 57 1.42 -3.72 27.41
CA ASN A 57 1.25 -3.81 25.97
C ASN A 57 -0.26 -3.97 25.82
N VAL A 58 -0.94 -2.88 25.50
CA VAL A 58 -2.27 -2.98 24.94
C VAL A 58 -2.00 -3.78 23.68
N ASP A 59 -2.31 -5.07 23.75
CA ASP A 59 -2.31 -5.97 22.62
C ASP A 59 -3.45 -5.48 21.73
N ILE A 60 -3.20 -4.41 20.98
CA ILE A 60 -4.11 -3.90 19.96
C ILE A 60 -4.14 -5.05 18.96
N PRO A 61 -5.28 -5.77 18.82
CA PRO A 61 -5.36 -6.85 17.85
C PRO A 61 -4.93 -6.27 16.51
N ALA A 62 -3.98 -6.93 15.84
CA ALA A 62 -3.53 -6.51 14.52
C ALA A 62 -4.78 -6.18 13.68
N PRO A 63 -4.82 -5.01 13.01
CA PRO A 63 -6.03 -4.57 12.33
C PRO A 63 -6.49 -5.69 11.42
N ALA A 64 -7.71 -6.21 11.64
CA ALA A 64 -8.15 -7.38 10.90
C ALA A 64 -8.05 -7.06 9.41
N GLY A 65 -7.14 -7.77 8.73
CA GLY A 65 -6.94 -7.64 7.30
C GLY A 65 -8.18 -8.09 6.56
N LEU A 66 -8.34 -7.62 5.33
CA LEU A 66 -9.39 -8.04 4.42
C LEU A 66 -8.86 -9.16 3.54
N LEU A 67 -9.71 -10.14 3.24
CA LEU A 67 -9.43 -11.13 2.21
C LEU A 67 -10.10 -10.69 0.90
N VAL A 68 -9.31 -10.58 -0.15
CA VAL A 68 -9.77 -10.19 -1.48
C VAL A 68 -9.37 -11.26 -2.48
N HIS A 69 -10.29 -11.62 -3.36
CA HIS A 69 -10.05 -12.58 -4.43
C HIS A 69 -9.77 -11.85 -5.74
N VAL A 70 -8.55 -11.96 -6.27
CA VAL A 70 -8.17 -11.36 -7.56
C VAL A 70 -8.20 -12.45 -8.63
N VAL A 71 -8.98 -12.22 -9.69
CA VAL A 71 -9.15 -13.16 -10.81
C VAL A 71 -9.01 -12.45 -12.15
N GLY A 72 -8.64 -13.20 -13.18
CA GLY A 72 -8.58 -12.73 -14.56
C GLY A 72 -7.16 -12.41 -15.00
N ALA A 73 -6.99 -11.34 -15.79
CA ALA A 73 -5.74 -10.98 -16.46
C ALA A 73 -4.72 -10.30 -15.53
N VAL A 74 -4.28 -11.04 -14.51
CA VAL A 74 -3.21 -10.66 -13.59
C VAL A 74 -2.15 -11.76 -13.59
N GLU A 75 -0.91 -11.44 -13.21
CA GLU A 75 0.19 -12.41 -13.21
C GLU A 75 -0.08 -13.61 -12.28
N HIS A 76 -0.62 -13.35 -11.08
CA HIS A 76 -0.91 -14.38 -10.09
C HIS A 76 -2.34 -14.25 -9.57
N PRO A 77 -3.34 -14.87 -10.21
CA PRO A 77 -4.70 -14.93 -9.67
C PRO A 77 -4.74 -15.68 -8.33
N GLY A 78 -5.53 -15.21 -7.37
CA GLY A 78 -5.63 -15.84 -6.05
C GLY A 78 -6.24 -14.99 -4.95
N LEU A 79 -6.15 -15.50 -3.71
CA LEU A 79 -6.62 -14.82 -2.51
C LEU A 79 -5.48 -14.04 -1.84
N TYR A 80 -5.75 -12.78 -1.53
CA TYR A 80 -4.78 -11.85 -0.95
C TYR A 80 -5.29 -11.24 0.35
N ARG A 81 -4.40 -11.17 1.35
CA ARG A 81 -4.66 -10.48 2.63
C ARG A 81 -4.22 -9.02 2.51
N MET A 82 -5.19 -8.12 2.50
CA MET A 82 -5.01 -6.67 2.34
C MET A 82 -5.29 -5.94 3.65
N LYS A 83 -4.88 -4.67 3.75
CA LYS A 83 -5.14 -3.81 4.91
C LYS A 83 -6.41 -2.99 4.70
N ARG A 84 -7.06 -2.59 5.79
CA ARG A 84 -8.23 -1.71 5.70
C ARG A 84 -7.82 -0.36 5.14
N GLY A 85 -8.51 0.07 4.09
CA GLY A 85 -8.23 1.32 3.39
C GLY A 85 -7.46 1.15 2.08
N ASP A 86 -6.87 -0.04 1.85
CA ASP A 86 -6.24 -0.40 0.59
C ASP A 86 -7.25 -0.30 -0.56
N ARG A 87 -6.74 -0.03 -1.76
CA ARG A 87 -7.54 0.16 -2.97
C ARG A 87 -7.40 -1.02 -3.91
N VAL A 88 -8.30 -1.10 -4.90
CA VAL A 88 -8.25 -2.11 -5.97
C VAL A 88 -6.88 -2.15 -6.66
N TYR A 89 -6.24 -0.99 -6.84
CA TYR A 89 -4.87 -0.90 -7.33
C TYR A 89 -3.87 -1.72 -6.51
N ASP A 90 -3.92 -1.62 -5.18
CA ASP A 90 -2.98 -2.29 -4.27
C ASP A 90 -3.17 -3.81 -4.29
N ALA A 91 -4.42 -4.28 -4.45
CA ALA A 91 -4.72 -5.69 -4.62
C ALA A 91 -4.19 -6.24 -5.95
N ILE A 92 -4.33 -5.50 -7.06
CA ILE A 92 -3.77 -5.91 -8.35
C ILE A 92 -2.24 -5.91 -8.30
N ALA A 93 -1.63 -4.90 -7.67
CA ALA A 93 -0.18 -4.87 -7.47
C ALA A 93 0.31 -6.07 -6.65
N SER A 94 -0.43 -6.45 -5.61
CA SER A 94 -0.13 -7.64 -4.79
C SER A 94 -0.26 -8.95 -5.58
N ALA A 95 -1.12 -8.96 -6.62
CA ALA A 95 -1.24 -10.07 -7.57
C ALA A 95 -0.14 -10.09 -8.65
N GLY A 96 0.88 -9.23 -8.54
CA GLY A 96 1.97 -9.11 -9.53
C GLY A 96 1.68 -8.11 -10.66
N GLY A 97 0.57 -7.38 -10.58
CA GLY A 97 0.17 -6.41 -11.59
C GLY A 97 -0.75 -6.97 -12.66
N LEU A 98 -1.05 -6.12 -13.64
CA LEU A 98 -1.81 -6.51 -14.82
C LEU A 98 -0.94 -7.36 -15.74
N SER A 99 -1.51 -8.43 -16.28
CA SER A 99 -0.84 -9.21 -17.32
C SER A 99 -0.82 -8.45 -18.65
N VAL A 100 0.09 -8.82 -19.56
CA VAL A 100 0.19 -8.29 -20.94
C VAL A 100 -1.15 -8.43 -21.67
N GLU A 101 -1.92 -9.44 -21.30
CA GLU A 101 -3.20 -9.71 -21.90
C GLU A 101 -4.39 -8.99 -21.25
N ALA A 102 -4.16 -8.07 -20.30
CA ALA A 102 -5.23 -7.35 -19.63
C ALA A 102 -5.87 -6.26 -20.52
N ASP A 103 -7.19 -6.14 -20.47
CA ASP A 103 -7.91 -5.03 -21.12
C ASP A 103 -7.90 -3.78 -20.23
N ILE A 104 -6.94 -2.90 -20.49
CA ILE A 104 -6.79 -1.63 -19.75
C ILE A 104 -8.02 -0.71 -19.87
N THR A 105 -8.81 -0.84 -20.95
CA THR A 105 -9.98 0.04 -21.18
C THR A 105 -11.20 -0.35 -20.36
N ARG A 106 -11.20 -1.58 -19.82
CA ARG A 106 -12.31 -2.17 -19.05
C ARG A 106 -11.95 -2.46 -17.60
N LEU A 107 -10.85 -1.88 -17.11
CA LEU A 107 -10.39 -2.14 -15.76
C LEU A 107 -11.45 -1.79 -14.71
N PRO A 108 -11.48 -2.53 -13.58
CA PRO A 108 -12.24 -2.11 -12.42
C PRO A 108 -11.74 -0.76 -11.91
N ASN A 109 -12.56 -0.07 -11.11
CA ASN A 109 -12.17 1.21 -10.51
C ASN A 109 -10.95 1.02 -9.59
N LEU A 110 -9.75 1.29 -10.13
CA LEU A 110 -8.47 1.13 -9.43
C LEU A 110 -8.38 1.97 -8.15
N ALA A 111 -9.08 3.10 -8.12
CA ALA A 111 -9.14 3.99 -6.97
C ALA A 111 -10.18 3.55 -5.91
N GLY A 112 -11.00 2.54 -6.21
CA GLY A 112 -12.04 2.02 -5.32
C GLY A 112 -11.46 1.44 -4.04
N ARG A 113 -12.16 1.64 -2.91
CA ARG A 113 -11.80 1.04 -1.63
C ARG A 113 -12.17 -0.44 -1.61
N LEU A 114 -11.26 -1.25 -1.09
CA LEU A 114 -11.50 -2.67 -0.89
C LEU A 114 -12.45 -2.94 0.27
N LYS A 115 -13.30 -3.93 0.07
CA LYS A 115 -14.15 -4.54 1.10
C LYS A 115 -13.70 -5.97 1.37
N ASP A 116 -14.05 -6.46 2.55
CA ASP A 116 -13.74 -7.84 2.93
C ASP A 116 -14.60 -8.82 2.14
N GLY A 117 -13.98 -9.89 1.64
CA GLY A 117 -14.62 -10.86 0.75
C GLY A 117 -14.87 -10.34 -0.67
N GLU A 118 -14.31 -9.19 -1.06
CA GLU A 118 -14.49 -8.64 -2.40
C GLU A 118 -13.76 -9.49 -3.46
N GLN A 119 -14.39 -9.66 -4.62
CA GLN A 119 -13.76 -10.26 -5.80
C GLN A 119 -13.48 -9.19 -6.85
N ILE A 120 -12.21 -9.08 -7.24
CA ILE A 120 -11.75 -8.19 -8.31
C ILE A 120 -11.56 -9.02 -9.56
N LYS A 121 -12.36 -8.70 -10.59
CA LYS A 121 -12.25 -9.33 -11.91
C LYS A 121 -11.52 -8.39 -12.87
N VAL A 122 -10.32 -8.78 -13.28
CA VAL A 122 -9.55 -8.08 -14.30
C VAL A 122 -9.86 -8.69 -15.66
N PRO A 123 -10.42 -7.93 -16.62
CA PRO A 123 -10.79 -8.46 -17.93
C PRO A 123 -9.55 -8.76 -18.78
N PHE A 124 -9.65 -9.83 -19.58
CA PHE A 124 -8.71 -10.10 -20.67
C PHE A 124 -9.04 -9.21 -21.87
N ALA A 125 -8.02 -8.74 -22.58
CA ALA A 125 -8.12 -8.11 -23.88
C ALA A 125 -8.86 -9.06 -24.83
N LYS A 126 -9.77 -8.52 -25.65
CA LYS A 126 -10.47 -9.31 -26.66
C LYS A 126 -9.44 -10.03 -27.53
N GLY A 127 -9.35 -11.35 -27.37
CA GLY A 127 -8.36 -12.21 -28.05
C GLY A 127 -7.52 -13.09 -27.11
N SER A 128 -7.49 -12.81 -25.81
CA SER A 128 -6.72 -13.58 -24.80
C SER A 128 -7.57 -14.50 -23.92
N THR A 129 -8.90 -14.45 -24.05
CA THR A 129 -9.68 -15.61 -23.63
C THR A 129 -9.11 -16.79 -24.41
N GLY A 130 -8.63 -17.84 -23.72
CA GLY A 130 -8.33 -19.15 -24.28
C GLY A 130 -9.59 -19.81 -24.87
N THR A 131 -10.36 -19.06 -25.64
CA THR A 131 -11.18 -19.56 -26.72
C THR A 131 -10.20 -20.15 -27.71
N THR A 132 -9.86 -21.42 -27.51
CA THR A 132 -9.49 -22.31 -28.61
C THR A 132 -10.50 -22.02 -29.70
N ILE A 133 -10.09 -21.28 -30.72
CA ILE A 133 -10.88 -21.16 -31.92
C ILE A 133 -10.91 -22.59 -32.44
N LEU A 134 -12.03 -23.27 -32.17
CA LEU A 134 -12.30 -24.61 -32.69
C LEU A 134 -12.42 -24.42 -34.20
N VAL A 135 -11.27 -24.41 -34.87
CA VAL A 135 -11.20 -24.47 -36.31
C VAL A 135 -11.89 -25.77 -36.67
N ARG A 136 -13.09 -25.65 -37.21
CA ARG A 136 -13.89 -26.79 -37.62
C ARG A 136 -13.31 -27.31 -38.93
N ALA A 137 -12.35 -28.23 -38.82
CA ALA A 137 -11.82 -28.94 -39.97
C ALA A 137 -12.86 -29.96 -40.48
N ASN A 138 -12.97 -30.09 -41.80
CA ASN A 138 -13.81 -31.11 -42.42
C ASN A 138 -12.97 -32.38 -42.61
N LEU A 139 -13.34 -33.48 -41.92
CA LEU A 139 -12.59 -34.75 -41.96
C LEU A 139 -12.43 -35.35 -43.36
N ASN A 140 -13.37 -35.06 -44.27
CA ASN A 140 -13.33 -35.59 -45.63
C ASN A 140 -12.32 -34.85 -46.51
N THR A 141 -12.07 -33.56 -46.26
CA THR A 141 -11.24 -32.70 -47.12
C THR A 141 -9.97 -32.18 -46.47
N ALA A 142 -9.85 -32.26 -45.14
CA ALA A 142 -8.71 -31.74 -44.41
C ALA A 142 -7.40 -32.45 -44.77
N THR A 143 -6.32 -31.69 -44.69
CA THR A 143 -4.93 -32.17 -44.81
C THR A 143 -4.44 -32.73 -43.48
N LEU A 144 -3.34 -33.49 -43.50
CA LEU A 144 -2.73 -34.07 -42.28
C LEU A 144 -2.41 -32.97 -41.26
N GLU A 145 -1.76 -31.91 -41.73
CA GLU A 145 -1.34 -30.76 -40.91
C GLU A 145 -2.55 -30.06 -40.26
N GLU A 146 -3.66 -29.89 -41.00
CA GLU A 146 -4.89 -29.30 -40.46
C GLU A 146 -5.56 -30.17 -39.39
N LEU A 147 -5.45 -31.49 -39.51
CA LEU A 147 -5.98 -32.43 -38.50
C LEU A 147 -5.11 -32.44 -37.24
N GLU A 148 -3.80 -32.31 -37.35
CA GLU A 148 -2.86 -32.31 -36.21
C GLU A 148 -2.97 -31.06 -35.31
N VAL A 149 -3.43 -29.93 -35.86
CA VAL A 149 -3.64 -28.70 -35.07
C VAL A 149 -4.89 -28.80 -34.19
N ILE A 150 -5.74 -29.81 -34.38
CA ILE A 150 -6.96 -30.00 -33.59
C ILE A 150 -6.60 -30.57 -32.21
N PRO A 151 -7.08 -29.96 -31.11
CA PRO A 151 -6.80 -30.45 -29.77
C PRO A 151 -7.30 -31.89 -29.58
N GLY A 152 -6.39 -32.80 -29.24
CA GLY A 152 -6.67 -34.23 -29.07
C GLY A 152 -6.49 -35.08 -30.33
N PHE A 153 -6.20 -34.48 -31.48
CA PHE A 153 -5.72 -35.21 -32.65
C PHE A 153 -4.20 -35.36 -32.58
N THR A 154 -3.73 -36.61 -32.58
CA THR A 154 -2.32 -36.92 -32.74
C THR A 154 -2.01 -37.17 -34.21
N SER A 155 -0.73 -37.06 -34.61
CA SER A 155 -0.30 -37.39 -35.97
C SER A 155 -0.72 -38.79 -36.41
N ALA A 156 -0.61 -39.78 -35.50
CA ALA A 156 -1.07 -41.14 -35.74
C ALA A 156 -2.58 -41.23 -36.00
N PHE A 157 -3.39 -40.44 -35.27
CA PHE A 157 -4.83 -40.41 -35.48
C PHE A 157 -5.20 -39.70 -36.79
N ALA A 158 -4.53 -38.60 -37.13
CA ALA A 158 -4.68 -37.91 -38.40
C ALA A 158 -4.38 -38.85 -39.59
N GLN A 159 -3.30 -39.64 -39.50
CA GLN A 159 -2.96 -40.64 -40.51
C GLN A 159 -4.06 -41.70 -40.67
N ASN A 160 -4.56 -42.25 -39.56
CA ASN A 160 -5.65 -43.24 -39.59
C ASN A 160 -6.93 -42.69 -40.23
N VAL A 161 -7.26 -41.41 -40.03
CA VAL A 161 -8.41 -40.76 -40.67
C VAL A 161 -8.23 -40.68 -42.20
N ILE A 162 -7.02 -40.37 -42.67
CA ILE A 162 -6.68 -40.35 -44.10
C ILE A 162 -6.73 -41.76 -44.70
N ASP A 163 -6.19 -42.74 -44.00
CA ASP A 163 -6.20 -44.14 -44.44
C ASP A 163 -7.63 -44.69 -44.50
N TYR A 164 -8.47 -44.32 -43.52
CA TYR A 164 -9.87 -44.72 -43.49
C TYR A 164 -10.64 -44.16 -44.68
N ARG A 165 -10.54 -42.84 -44.97
CA ARG A 165 -11.26 -42.25 -46.11
C ARG A 165 -10.80 -42.81 -47.46
N THR A 166 -9.55 -43.27 -47.55
CA THR A 166 -8.96 -43.84 -48.76
C THR A 166 -9.42 -45.28 -49.00
N ASN A 167 -9.55 -46.09 -47.93
CA ASN A 167 -9.92 -47.50 -48.03
C ASN A 167 -11.44 -47.78 -47.94
N PHE A 168 -12.18 -46.98 -47.16
CA PHE A 168 -13.59 -47.22 -46.85
C PHE A 168 -14.53 -46.12 -47.38
N GLY A 169 -13.99 -45.09 -48.04
CA GLY A 169 -14.74 -43.93 -48.51
C GLY A 169 -14.93 -42.86 -47.43
N GLY A 170 -15.54 -41.73 -47.81
CA GLY A 170 -15.72 -40.58 -46.90
C GLY A 170 -16.59 -40.87 -45.69
N PHE A 171 -16.35 -40.14 -44.59
CA PHE A 171 -17.17 -40.16 -43.38
C PHE A 171 -18.56 -39.59 -43.67
N GLN A 172 -19.60 -40.37 -43.36
CA GLN A 172 -21.01 -39.99 -43.46
C GLN A 172 -21.62 -40.01 -42.05
N ASN A 173 -22.53 -39.07 -41.78
CA ASN A 173 -23.25 -38.95 -40.51
C ASN A 173 -24.51 -39.81 -40.47
#